data_AF-A0A967BQU7-F1
#
_entry.id   AF-A0A967BQU7-F1
#
_cell.length_a   1.000
_cell.length_b   1.000
_cell.length_c   1.000
_cell.angle_alpha   90.00
_cell.angle_beta   90.00
_cell.angle_gamma   90.00
#
_symmetry.space_group_name_H-M   'P 1'
#
loop_
_entity.id
_entity.type
_entity.pdbx_description
1 polymer ?
#
loop_
_entity_poly.entity_id
_entity_poly.type
_entity_poly.pdbx_seq_one_letter_code
_entity_poly.pdbx_strand_id
1 'polypeptide(L)'
;MATYEEAGVNIDIGGKCSTIAYSAAKKTFAGRKGMIGEPLVDEGGFSGALDMGDYYLVQNDDGVGTKIKVAEMIGKYDTMAYDLIAMVADDAVCVGAETISITNTLDVNKIDETKVSGLMAGLEKAALEHKIVIPGGEIAELGDALNGYVWNATAVGIVEKGKMITGENISAGDKIIGLRSAGFR
;
A
#
# COMPACT_ATOMS: atom_id res chain seq x y z
N MET A 1 -17.06 -15.75 18.24
CA MET A 1 -16.14 -15.07 17.32
C MET A 1 -15.17 -14.30 18.19
N ALA A 2 -13.86 -14.44 17.96
CA ALA A 2 -12.88 -13.63 18.66
C ALA A 2 -13.07 -12.16 18.27
N THR A 3 -12.87 -11.23 19.22
CA THR A 3 -12.85 -9.80 18.91
C THR A 3 -11.56 -9.45 18.15
N TYR A 4 -11.54 -8.30 17.45
CA TYR A 4 -10.36 -7.85 16.73
C TYR A 4 -9.16 -7.62 17.67
N GLU A 5 -9.44 -7.18 18.90
CA GLU A 5 -8.45 -7.03 19.96
C GLU A 5 -7.91 -8.37 20.46
N GLU A 6 -8.75 -9.40 20.60
CA GLU A 6 -8.32 -10.77 20.94
C GLU A 6 -7.43 -11.40 19.85
N ALA A 7 -7.54 -10.93 18.60
CA ALA A 7 -6.63 -11.28 17.51
C ALA A 7 -5.30 -10.51 17.55
N GLY A 8 -5.08 -9.69 18.58
CA GLY A 8 -3.87 -8.89 18.79
C GLY A 8 -3.88 -7.52 18.13
N VAL A 9 -5.03 -7.05 17.63
CA VAL A 9 -5.14 -5.77 16.92
C VAL A 9 -5.93 -4.75 17.74
N ASN A 10 -5.23 -3.77 18.29
CA ASN A 10 -5.86 -2.67 19.04
C ASN A 10 -6.03 -1.43 18.14
N ILE A 11 -7.26 -1.20 17.67
CA ILE A 11 -7.60 -0.12 16.74
C ILE A 11 -7.37 1.26 17.36
N ASP A 12 -7.72 1.44 18.64
CA ASP A 12 -7.59 2.74 19.32
C ASP A 12 -6.13 3.15 19.48
N ILE A 13 -5.26 2.21 19.90
CA ILE A 13 -3.83 2.45 20.00
C ILE A 13 -3.23 2.64 18.61
N GLY A 14 -3.64 1.82 17.62
CA GLY A 14 -3.24 1.97 16.23
C GLY A 14 -3.50 3.38 15.70
N GLY A 15 -4.74 3.88 15.86
CA GLY A 15 -5.11 5.23 15.42
C GLY A 15 -4.32 6.34 16.12
N LYS A 16 -4.02 6.19 17.42
CA LYS A 16 -3.15 7.12 18.15
C LYS A 16 -1.72 7.12 17.58
N CYS A 17 -1.15 5.95 17.33
CA CYS A 17 0.19 5.81 16.74
C CYS A 17 0.24 6.42 15.32
N SER A 18 -0.77 6.16 14.48
CA SER A 18 -0.87 6.77 13.15
C SER A 18 -0.93 8.30 13.23
N THR A 19 -1.68 8.85 14.20
CA THR A 19 -1.75 10.30 14.42
C THR A 19 -0.39 10.89 14.80
N ILE A 20 0.37 10.20 15.66
CA ILE A 20 1.73 10.61 16.05
C ILE A 20 2.66 10.61 14.83
N ALA A 21 2.65 9.52 14.05
CA ALA A 21 3.48 9.38 12.85
C ALA A 21 3.16 10.46 11.81
N TYR A 22 1.88 10.66 11.50
CA TYR A 22 1.45 11.69 10.56
C TYR A 22 1.81 13.10 11.05
N SER A 23 1.65 13.38 12.35
CA SER A 23 2.05 14.67 12.94
C SER A 23 3.54 14.93 12.81
N ALA A 24 4.38 13.90 12.91
CA ALA A 24 5.81 14.02 12.69
C ALA A 24 6.12 14.28 11.19
N ALA A 25 5.51 13.52 10.29
CA ALA A 25 5.67 13.69 8.84
C ALA A 25 5.25 15.08 8.37
N LYS A 26 4.09 15.59 8.82
CA LYS A 26 3.55 16.91 8.45
C LYS A 26 4.49 18.07 8.76
N LYS A 27 5.35 17.96 9.80
CA LYS A 27 6.36 18.98 10.12
C LYS A 27 7.41 19.14 9.02
N THR A 28 7.65 18.10 8.22
CA THR A 28 8.61 18.13 7.10
C THR A 28 8.09 18.90 5.89
N PHE A 29 6.77 19.08 5.77
CA PHE A 29 6.13 19.62 4.56
C PHE A 29 6.58 21.06 4.24
N ALA A 30 6.85 21.86 5.28
CA ALA A 30 7.37 23.21 5.12
C ALA A 30 8.70 23.26 4.35
N GLY A 31 9.49 22.18 4.37
CA GLY A 31 10.75 22.08 3.63
C GLY A 31 10.61 21.99 2.11
N ARG A 32 9.38 21.81 1.58
CA ARG A 32 9.10 21.73 0.13
C ARG A 32 8.14 22.81 -0.37
N LYS A 33 7.83 23.81 0.46
CA LYS A 33 6.91 24.89 0.08
C LYS A 33 7.41 25.67 -1.15
N GLY A 34 6.56 25.81 -2.17
CA GLY A 34 6.86 26.52 -3.41
C GLY A 34 7.85 25.79 -4.34
N MET A 35 8.06 24.49 -4.14
CA MET A 35 8.95 23.67 -4.95
C MET A 35 8.14 22.56 -5.64
N ILE A 36 8.66 22.00 -6.73
CA ILE A 36 8.16 20.72 -7.27
C ILE A 36 8.15 19.70 -6.13
N GLY A 37 7.11 18.89 -6.00
CA GLY A 37 6.90 17.96 -4.90
C GLY A 37 6.44 18.63 -3.60
N GLU A 38 5.81 19.80 -3.67
CA GLU A 38 5.08 20.37 -2.53
C GLU A 38 3.90 19.43 -2.17
N PRO A 39 3.80 18.96 -0.92
CA PRO A 39 2.76 18.03 -0.54
C PRO A 39 1.39 18.71 -0.48
N LEU A 40 0.36 18.03 -0.97
CA LEU A 40 -1.03 18.41 -0.76
C LEU A 40 -1.41 18.07 0.69
N VAL A 41 -2.00 19.02 1.40
CA VAL A 41 -2.52 18.78 2.75
C VAL A 41 -4.01 18.48 2.60
N ASP A 42 -4.36 17.20 2.68
CA ASP A 42 -5.73 16.74 2.81
C ASP A 42 -5.93 16.12 4.20
N GLU A 43 -7.00 16.53 4.90
CA GLU A 43 -7.31 16.01 6.23
C GLU A 43 -8.14 14.72 6.08
N GLY A 44 -7.54 13.57 6.38
CA GLY A 44 -8.24 12.28 6.42
C GLY A 44 -7.93 11.31 5.28
N GLY A 45 -7.08 11.69 4.32
CA GLY A 45 -6.58 10.80 3.26
C GLY A 45 -5.43 9.91 3.73
N PHE A 46 -5.44 8.64 3.33
CA PHE A 46 -4.34 7.68 3.56
C PHE A 46 -3.20 7.81 2.53
N SER A 47 -3.42 8.56 1.46
CA SER A 47 -2.48 8.72 0.36
C SER A 47 -1.72 10.04 0.40
N GLY A 48 -0.40 9.99 0.29
CA GLY A 48 0.44 11.18 0.17
C GLY A 48 0.46 11.70 -1.26
N ALA A 49 -0.03 12.91 -1.51
CA ALA A 49 0.00 13.53 -2.84
C ALA A 49 1.05 14.66 -2.89
N LEU A 50 1.86 14.68 -3.95
CA LEU A 50 2.92 15.64 -4.20
C LEU A 50 2.67 16.39 -5.51
N ASP A 51 2.74 17.71 -5.51
CA ASP A 51 2.55 18.54 -6.71
C ASP A 51 3.72 18.39 -7.69
N MET A 52 3.46 17.86 -8.89
CA MET A 52 4.46 17.64 -9.93
C MET A 52 4.19 18.46 -11.20
N GLY A 53 3.56 19.63 -11.08
CA GLY A 53 3.23 20.50 -12.22
C GLY A 53 1.81 20.25 -12.70
N ASP A 54 1.61 19.53 -13.81
CA ASP A 54 0.27 19.24 -14.34
C ASP A 54 -0.41 18.05 -13.63
N TYR A 55 0.36 17.31 -12.83
CA TYR A 55 -0.07 16.10 -12.13
C TYR A 55 0.22 16.20 -10.63
N TYR A 56 -0.54 15.45 -9.84
CA TYR A 56 -0.12 15.01 -8.52
C TYR A 56 0.49 13.61 -8.63
N LEU A 57 1.61 13.42 -7.96
CA LEU A 57 2.19 12.10 -7.72
C LEU A 57 1.66 11.59 -6.38
N VAL A 58 1.03 10.42 -6.38
CA VAL A 58 0.42 9.79 -5.21
C VAL A 58 1.31 8.65 -4.75
N GLN A 59 1.62 8.58 -3.45
CA GLN A 59 2.41 7.50 -2.85
C GLN A 59 1.67 6.86 -1.70
N ASN A 60 1.64 5.53 -1.69
CA ASN A 60 1.05 4.71 -0.64
C ASN A 60 2.02 3.60 -0.27
N ASP A 61 1.98 3.15 0.98
CA ASP A 61 2.78 2.04 1.48
C ASP A 61 1.89 1.09 2.28
N ASP A 62 1.96 -0.20 1.97
CA ASP A 62 1.25 -1.26 2.68
C ASP A 62 1.91 -2.62 2.42
N GLY A 63 1.46 -3.66 3.13
CA GLY A 63 1.94 -5.02 2.97
C GLY A 63 0.85 -6.06 2.93
N VAL A 64 1.23 -7.29 2.62
CA VAL A 64 0.31 -8.44 2.61
C VAL A 64 -0.22 -8.81 4.00
N GLY A 65 0.36 -8.23 5.05
CA GLY A 65 0.04 -8.53 6.44
C GLY A 65 0.25 -10.00 6.80
N THR A 66 -0.59 -10.52 7.70
CA THR A 66 -0.47 -11.91 8.21
C THR A 66 -0.90 -12.97 7.19
N LYS A 67 -1.48 -12.58 6.04
CA LYS A 67 -1.92 -13.51 5.00
C LYS A 67 -0.78 -14.33 4.40
N ILE A 68 0.44 -13.79 4.40
CA ILE A 68 1.63 -14.52 3.96
C ILE A 68 1.88 -15.80 4.77
N LYS A 69 1.46 -15.83 6.05
CA LYS A 69 1.54 -17.06 6.87
C LYS A 69 0.63 -18.17 6.34
N VAL A 70 -0.50 -17.82 5.74
CA VAL A 70 -1.39 -18.80 5.10
C VAL A 70 -0.70 -19.37 3.87
N ALA A 71 -0.07 -18.53 3.04
CA ALA A 71 0.75 -18.96 1.91
C ALA A 71 1.88 -19.90 2.33
N GLU A 72 2.55 -19.63 3.46
CA GLU A 72 3.54 -20.53 4.05
C GLU A 72 2.94 -21.87 4.47
N MET A 73 1.78 -21.88 5.13
CA MET A 73 1.11 -23.10 5.59
C MET A 73 0.68 -24.02 4.44
N ILE A 74 0.28 -23.44 3.30
CA ILE A 74 -0.20 -24.21 2.13
C ILE A 74 0.88 -24.40 1.05
N GLY A 75 2.07 -23.80 1.23
CA GLY A 75 3.16 -23.85 0.26
C GLY A 75 2.84 -23.19 -1.08
N LYS A 76 2.04 -22.12 -1.09
CA LYS A 76 1.63 -21.41 -2.33
C LYS A 76 1.96 -19.92 -2.25
N TYR A 77 2.90 -19.48 -3.08
CA TYR A 77 3.46 -18.13 -3.04
C TYR A 77 3.15 -17.29 -4.29
N ASP A 78 2.79 -17.94 -5.40
CA ASP A 78 2.63 -17.34 -6.73
C ASP A 78 1.41 -16.41 -6.90
N THR A 79 0.55 -16.34 -5.89
CA THR A 79 -0.63 -15.45 -5.88
C THR A 79 -0.49 -14.27 -4.91
N MET A 80 0.51 -14.29 -4.01
CA MET A 80 0.61 -13.28 -2.93
C MET A 80 0.85 -11.87 -3.47
N ALA A 81 1.45 -11.73 -4.64
CA ALA A 81 1.69 -10.43 -5.24
C ALA A 81 0.40 -9.72 -5.68
N TYR A 82 -0.66 -10.45 -6.00
CA TYR A 82 -1.95 -9.84 -6.30
C TYR A 82 -2.54 -9.16 -5.06
N ASP A 83 -2.41 -9.79 -3.89
CA ASP A 83 -2.81 -9.18 -2.62
C ASP A 83 -1.93 -7.97 -2.30
N LEU A 84 -0.61 -8.09 -2.47
CA LEU A 84 0.34 -6.99 -2.23
C LEU A 84 0.01 -5.76 -3.09
N ILE A 85 -0.16 -5.95 -4.40
CA ILE A 85 -0.48 -4.87 -5.34
C ILE A 85 -1.85 -4.29 -5.03
N ALA A 86 -2.86 -5.12 -4.72
CA ALA A 86 -4.19 -4.63 -4.40
C ALA A 86 -4.19 -3.71 -3.19
N MET A 87 -3.44 -4.03 -2.12
CA MET A 87 -3.39 -3.18 -0.92
C MET A 87 -2.90 -1.76 -1.26
N VAL A 88 -1.81 -1.64 -2.01
CA VAL A 88 -1.20 -0.33 -2.29
C VAL A 88 -1.85 0.42 -3.45
N ALA A 89 -2.39 -0.29 -4.44
CA ALA A 89 -3.02 0.30 -5.62
C ALA A 89 -4.47 0.74 -5.35
N ASP A 90 -5.25 -0.03 -4.57
CA ASP A 90 -6.63 0.34 -4.24
C ASP A 90 -6.68 1.67 -3.46
N ASP A 91 -5.66 1.96 -2.63
CA ASP A 91 -5.50 3.25 -1.96
C ASP A 91 -5.30 4.41 -2.95
N ALA A 92 -4.52 4.20 -4.01
CA ALA A 92 -4.28 5.23 -5.03
C ALA A 92 -5.56 5.50 -5.84
N VAL A 93 -6.32 4.44 -6.13
CA VAL A 93 -7.58 4.53 -6.85
C VAL A 93 -8.64 5.31 -6.07
N CYS A 94 -8.61 5.29 -4.73
CA CYS A 94 -9.53 6.07 -3.90
C CYS A 94 -9.46 7.59 -4.18
N VAL A 95 -8.29 8.08 -4.59
CA VAL A 95 -8.10 9.50 -4.98
C VAL A 95 -8.14 9.72 -6.49
N GLY A 96 -8.50 8.69 -7.27
CA GLY A 96 -8.57 8.74 -8.73
C GLY A 96 -7.21 8.64 -9.43
N ALA A 97 -6.17 8.19 -8.73
CA ALA A 97 -4.84 8.03 -9.33
C ALA A 97 -4.68 6.69 -10.05
N GLU A 98 -3.95 6.73 -11.18
CA GLU A 98 -3.46 5.54 -11.87
C GLU A 98 -2.13 5.13 -11.25
N THR A 99 -2.05 3.92 -10.68
CA THR A 99 -0.78 3.34 -10.21
C THR A 99 0.10 2.99 -11.41
N ILE A 100 1.29 3.61 -11.49
CA ILE A 100 2.22 3.43 -12.61
C ILE A 100 3.43 2.57 -12.23
N SER A 101 3.81 2.57 -10.95
CA SER A 101 4.92 1.76 -10.48
C SER A 101 4.80 1.32 -9.04
N ILE A 102 5.47 0.22 -8.71
CA ILE A 102 5.56 -0.32 -7.36
C ILE A 102 7.01 -0.73 -7.06
N THR A 103 7.53 -0.34 -5.90
CA THR A 103 8.72 -0.95 -5.29
C THR A 103 8.30 -1.86 -4.15
N ASN A 104 9.09 -2.88 -3.81
CA ASN A 104 8.74 -3.80 -2.72
C ASN A 104 9.96 -4.24 -1.90
N THR A 105 9.71 -4.58 -0.64
CA THR A 105 10.72 -5.09 0.29
C THR A 105 10.23 -6.39 0.90
N LEU A 106 11.01 -7.45 0.73
CA LEU A 106 10.75 -8.77 1.30
C LEU A 106 11.74 -9.04 2.44
N ASP A 107 11.24 -8.96 3.67
CA ASP A 107 12.00 -9.34 4.85
C ASP A 107 11.74 -10.81 5.18
N VAL A 108 12.80 -11.58 5.42
CA VAL A 108 12.73 -13.01 5.71
C VAL A 108 13.58 -13.38 6.91
N ASN A 109 13.16 -14.38 7.69
CA ASN A 109 14.04 -15.00 8.69
C ASN A 109 15.29 -15.60 8.04
N LYS A 110 15.07 -16.38 6.97
CA LYS A 110 16.10 -17.04 6.16
C LYS A 110 15.63 -17.11 4.72
N ILE A 111 16.52 -16.79 3.79
CA ILE A 111 16.22 -16.81 2.37
C ILE A 111 16.02 -18.24 1.86
N ASP A 112 15.02 -18.40 1.01
CA ASP A 112 14.68 -19.66 0.34
C ASP A 112 14.39 -19.35 -1.13
N GLU A 113 15.27 -19.83 -2.01
CA GLU A 113 15.22 -19.57 -3.45
C GLU A 113 13.88 -19.99 -4.08
N THR A 114 13.31 -21.12 -3.64
CA THR A 114 12.07 -21.64 -4.22
C THR A 114 10.89 -20.75 -3.86
N LYS A 115 10.83 -20.30 -2.60
CA LYS A 115 9.77 -19.41 -2.13
C LYS A 115 9.86 -18.03 -2.78
N VAL A 116 11.06 -17.45 -2.80
CA VAL A 116 11.32 -16.16 -3.45
C VAL A 116 10.97 -16.23 -4.93
N SER A 117 11.39 -17.28 -5.63
CA SER A 117 11.04 -17.46 -7.05
C SER A 117 9.53 -17.52 -7.27
N GLY A 118 8.78 -18.20 -6.38
CA GLY A 118 7.32 -18.22 -6.44
C GLY A 118 6.69 -16.84 -6.24
N LEU A 119 7.12 -16.09 -5.23
CA LEU A 119 6.66 -14.72 -4.97
C LEU A 119 6.93 -13.81 -6.16
N MET A 120 8.16 -13.84 -6.70
CA MET A 120 8.58 -12.99 -7.81
C MET A 120 7.85 -13.35 -9.12
N ALA A 121 7.60 -14.64 -9.38
CA ALA A 121 6.80 -15.06 -10.54
C ALA A 121 5.34 -14.57 -10.43
N GLY A 122 4.79 -14.50 -9.22
CA GLY A 122 3.49 -13.86 -8.98
C GLY A 122 3.53 -12.36 -9.24
N LEU A 123 4.59 -11.68 -8.75
CA LEU A 123 4.79 -10.25 -8.94
C LEU A 123 4.90 -9.86 -10.41
N GLU A 124 5.69 -10.61 -11.18
CA GLU A 124 5.81 -10.42 -12.63
C GLU A 124 4.44 -10.49 -13.32
N LYS A 125 3.67 -11.55 -13.06
CA LYS A 125 2.36 -11.76 -13.70
C LYS A 125 1.37 -10.65 -13.35
N ALA A 126 1.26 -10.32 -12.06
CA ALA A 126 0.32 -9.31 -11.60
C ALA A 126 0.71 -7.91 -12.11
N ALA A 127 2.00 -7.57 -12.12
CA ALA A 127 2.50 -6.31 -12.66
C ALA A 127 2.23 -6.17 -14.17
N LEU A 128 2.48 -7.23 -14.95
CA LEU A 128 2.18 -7.26 -16.39
C LEU A 128 0.67 -7.12 -16.66
N GLU A 129 -0.16 -7.83 -15.91
CA GLU A 129 -1.63 -7.78 -16.04
C GLU A 129 -2.18 -6.38 -15.79
N HIS A 130 -1.65 -5.70 -14.75
CA HIS A 130 -2.08 -4.37 -14.35
C HIS A 130 -1.29 -3.22 -15.01
N LYS A 131 -0.32 -3.54 -15.88
CA LYS A 131 0.55 -2.56 -16.57
C LYS A 131 1.36 -1.68 -15.62
N ILE A 132 1.75 -2.23 -14.48
CA ILE A 132 2.54 -1.55 -13.45
C ILE A 132 4.02 -1.90 -13.66
N VAL A 133 4.90 -0.91 -13.58
CA VAL A 133 6.35 -1.13 -13.65
C VAL A 133 6.91 -1.41 -12.26
N ILE A 134 7.85 -2.36 -12.16
CA ILE A 134 8.62 -2.61 -10.93
C ILE A 134 10.05 -2.09 -11.12
N PRO A 135 10.35 -0.83 -10.75
CA PRO A 135 11.66 -0.23 -11.00
C PRO A 135 12.75 -0.69 -10.01
N GLY A 136 12.37 -1.33 -8.90
CA GLY A 136 13.30 -1.81 -7.89
C GLY A 136 12.62 -2.51 -6.72
N GLY A 137 13.45 -3.04 -5.82
CA GLY A 137 13.03 -3.68 -4.58
C GLY A 137 14.23 -4.18 -3.78
N GLU A 138 13.97 -4.71 -2.59
CA GLU A 138 14.98 -5.19 -1.66
C GLU A 138 14.56 -6.55 -1.04
N ILE A 139 15.54 -7.41 -0.76
CA ILE A 139 15.33 -8.65 0.00
C ILE A 139 16.31 -8.69 1.16
N ALA A 140 15.80 -8.71 2.39
CA ALA A 140 16.63 -8.70 3.58
C ALA A 140 16.44 -9.98 4.42
N GLU A 141 17.56 -10.62 4.76
CA GLU A 141 17.59 -11.72 5.73
C GLU A 141 17.83 -11.15 7.14
N LEU A 142 16.85 -11.31 8.03
CA LEU A 142 16.83 -10.68 9.36
C LEU A 142 17.13 -11.65 10.51
N GLY A 143 17.32 -12.94 10.23
CA GLY A 143 17.53 -13.95 11.27
C GLY A 143 16.43 -13.92 12.33
N ASP A 144 16.78 -14.11 13.59
CA ASP A 144 15.81 -14.22 14.70
C ASP A 144 15.02 -12.92 14.99
N ALA A 145 15.35 -11.80 14.35
CA ALA A 145 14.57 -10.56 14.46
C ALA A 145 13.19 -10.68 13.80
N LEU A 146 13.05 -11.59 12.83
CA LEU A 146 11.78 -11.90 12.17
C LEU A 146 11.58 -13.42 12.15
N ASN A 147 10.36 -13.87 12.43
CA ASN A 147 9.95 -15.25 12.19
C ASN A 147 8.94 -15.29 11.04
N GLY A 148 9.34 -15.93 9.94
CA GLY A 148 8.56 -15.99 8.70
C GLY A 148 8.95 -14.91 7.70
N TYR A 149 7.94 -14.39 7.00
CA TYR A 149 8.08 -13.46 5.88
C TYR A 149 7.23 -12.21 6.15
N VAL A 150 7.74 -11.05 5.80
CA VAL A 150 6.99 -9.79 5.72
C VAL A 150 7.25 -9.21 4.34
N TRP A 151 6.18 -8.94 3.60
CA TRP A 151 6.28 -8.41 2.25
C TRP A 151 5.48 -7.12 2.16
N ASN A 152 6.20 -6.02 1.97
CA ASN A 152 5.64 -4.67 1.86
C ASN A 152 5.93 -4.09 0.49
N ALA A 153 5.12 -3.14 0.08
CA ALA A 153 5.23 -2.42 -1.17
C ALA A 153 4.95 -0.94 -0.98
N THR A 154 5.56 -0.14 -1.85
CA THR A 154 5.22 1.26 -2.02
C THR A 154 4.72 1.43 -3.45
N ALA A 155 3.50 1.93 -3.61
CA ALA A 155 2.97 2.33 -4.92
C ALA A 155 3.28 3.79 -5.22
N VAL A 156 3.54 4.08 -6.49
CA VAL A 156 3.54 5.41 -7.07
C VAL A 156 2.45 5.47 -8.13
N GLY A 157 1.51 6.38 -7.94
CA GLY A 157 0.48 6.71 -8.89
C GLY A 157 0.54 8.16 -9.34
N ILE A 158 -0.22 8.48 -10.38
CA ILE A 158 -0.39 9.84 -10.88
C ILE A 158 -1.86 10.17 -11.07
N VAL A 159 -2.21 11.43 -10.84
CA VAL A 159 -3.54 11.97 -11.16
C VAL A 159 -3.37 13.37 -11.73
N GLU A 160 -4.07 13.66 -12.82
CA GLU A 160 -4.06 15.00 -13.40
C GLU A 160 -4.71 15.99 -12.43
N LYS A 161 -4.17 17.21 -12.34
CA LYS A 161 -4.78 18.26 -11.51
C LYS A 161 -6.22 18.50 -11.93
N GLY A 162 -7.10 18.64 -10.93
CA GLY A 162 -8.55 18.80 -11.13
C GLY A 162 -9.32 17.50 -11.39
N LYS A 163 -8.64 16.34 -11.47
CA LYS A 163 -9.30 15.02 -11.54
C LYS A 163 -9.22 14.21 -10.24
N MET A 164 -8.52 14.73 -9.24
CA MET A 164 -8.39 14.07 -7.94
C MET A 164 -9.75 13.96 -7.25
N ILE A 165 -10.05 12.79 -6.71
CA ILE A 165 -11.27 12.52 -5.97
C ILE A 165 -11.02 12.84 -4.50
N THR A 166 -11.71 13.85 -3.98
CA THR A 166 -11.55 14.34 -2.58
C THR A 166 -12.78 14.08 -1.72
N GLY A 167 -13.91 13.71 -2.33
CA GLY A 167 -15.19 13.58 -1.64
C GLY A 167 -15.88 14.91 -1.32
N GLU A 168 -15.29 16.06 -1.67
CA GLU A 168 -15.86 17.40 -1.38
C GLU A 168 -17.25 17.64 -1.98
N ASN A 169 -17.59 16.90 -3.04
CA ASN A 169 -18.86 17.00 -3.77
C ASN A 169 -19.91 15.97 -3.30
N ILE A 170 -19.63 15.17 -2.26
CA ILE A 170 -20.58 14.21 -1.70
C ILE A 170 -21.74 14.97 -1.03
N SER A 171 -22.97 14.53 -1.31
CA SER A 171 -24.18 15.19 -0.81
C SER A 171 -25.30 14.21 -0.44
N ALA A 172 -26.25 14.68 0.37
CA ALA A 172 -27.41 13.88 0.75
C ALA A 172 -28.25 13.52 -0.49
N GLY A 173 -28.43 12.22 -0.74
CA GLY A 173 -29.14 11.70 -1.92
C GLY A 173 -28.26 10.83 -2.81
N ASP A 174 -26.94 10.98 -2.70
CA ASP A 174 -25.96 10.14 -3.38
C ASP A 174 -26.12 8.66 -3.00
N LYS A 175 -25.71 7.78 -3.91
CA LYS A 175 -25.82 6.33 -3.76
C LYS A 175 -24.47 5.74 -3.42
N ILE A 176 -24.46 4.81 -2.48
CA ILE A 176 -23.29 3.99 -2.16
C ILE A 176 -23.33 2.76 -3.06
N ILE A 177 -22.28 2.56 -3.85
CA ILE A 177 -22.10 1.39 -4.69
C ILE A 177 -20.95 0.56 -4.10
N GLY A 178 -21.23 -0.68 -3.75
CA GLY A 178 -20.21 -1.63 -3.29
C GLY A 178 -19.76 -2.54 -4.42
N LEU A 179 -18.45 -2.71 -4.57
CA LEU A 179 -17.88 -3.73 -5.45
C LEU A 179 -17.65 -5.02 -4.67
N ARG A 180 -18.09 -6.16 -5.22
CA ARG A 180 -18.00 -7.45 -4.54
C ARG A 180 -16.55 -7.94 -4.51
N SER A 181 -16.04 -8.27 -3.32
CA SER A 181 -14.75 -8.96 -3.20
C SER A 181 -14.88 -10.46 -3.49
N ALA A 182 -13.78 -11.09 -3.91
CA ALA A 182 -13.71 -12.53 -4.17
C ALA A 182 -13.60 -13.37 -2.89
N GLY A 183 -13.30 -12.74 -1.75
CA GLY A 183 -13.07 -13.41 -0.47
C GLY A 183 -12.44 -12.46 0.54
N PHE A 184 -11.67 -13.02 1.46
CA PHE A 184 -10.83 -12.24 2.37
C PHE A 184 -9.69 -11.59 1.57
N ARG A 185 -9.66 -10.26 1.57
CA ARG A 185 -8.53 -9.47 1.08
C ARG A 185 -7.56 -9.31 2.24
#